data_AF-A0A560LVT4-F1
#
_entry.id   AF-A0A560LVT4-F1
#
_cell.length_a   1.000
_cell.length_b   1.000
_cell.length_c   1.000
_cell.angle_alpha   90.00
_cell.angle_beta   90.00
_cell.angle_gamma   90.00
#
_symmetry.space_group_name_H-M   'P 1'
#
loop_
_entity.id
_entity.type
_entity.pdbx_description
1 polymer ?
#
loop_
_entity_poly.entity_id
_entity_poly.type
_entity_poly.pdbx_seq_one_letter_code
_entity_poly.pdbx_strand_id
1 'polypeptide(L)'
;MRSLITGETHQWLSPFEKSVEAVLAQRGKPTVVLASGDPFFYGVGATLSRHIPAAEMTVIPSPSSFSLAASRLGWPLQETTVLSLHGRSIDLIRPHLHSGRKILALTSDGKGPAELAALLHSSGFGPSELTVLEALGGPYEKVSRETAASFSLSGINDLNICGVEVKAEAGARILPLSAGLADELFEHDGQITKREIRAMTLSALAPRYGELLWDIGAGSGSIGIEWMLADPSLRVIAIEASVERAARIRRNAANFGVPGLTVVEGEAPAALTGLPAPDAIFIGGGGSDAGVLETAIGQLKSGGRLVANAVTTEMEALLLTEQARRGGSLIRIDIARAAPVGRMTGWRPAMPVTQWSWIKP
;
A
#
# COMPACT_ATOMS: atom_id res chain seq x y z
N MET A 1 -29.56 31.73 -25.65
CA MET A 1 -28.17 31.35 -25.97
C MET A 1 -28.22 30.12 -26.88
N ARG A 2 -27.54 30.13 -28.04
CA ARG A 2 -27.38 28.89 -28.82
C ARG A 2 -26.47 27.95 -28.03
N SER A 3 -26.85 26.68 -27.90
CA SER A 3 -25.99 25.67 -27.27
C SER A 3 -24.67 25.58 -28.03
N LEU A 4 -23.54 25.73 -27.33
CA LEU A 4 -22.19 25.62 -27.90
C LEU A 4 -21.83 24.17 -28.25
N ILE A 5 -22.60 23.20 -27.74
CA ILE A 5 -22.41 21.77 -27.98
C ILE A 5 -23.66 21.25 -28.67
N THR A 6 -23.49 20.62 -29.83
CA THR A 6 -24.55 19.95 -30.58
C THR A 6 -24.16 18.49 -30.79
N GLY A 7 -25.04 17.55 -30.41
CA GLY A 7 -24.79 16.12 -30.55
C GLY A 7 -25.72 15.29 -29.67
N GLU A 8 -25.62 13.96 -29.81
CA GLU A 8 -26.29 13.00 -28.94
C GLU A 8 -25.50 12.88 -27.63
N THR A 9 -26.19 13.03 -26.49
CA THR A 9 -25.57 12.93 -25.16
C THR A 9 -25.77 11.54 -24.58
N HIS A 10 -24.70 10.91 -24.12
CA HIS A 10 -24.74 9.64 -23.42
C HIS A 10 -24.24 9.81 -21.99
N GLN A 11 -24.88 9.11 -21.05
CA GLN A 11 -24.42 9.07 -19.66
C GLN A 11 -23.38 7.98 -19.46
N TRP A 12 -22.51 8.16 -18.46
CA TRP A 12 -21.64 7.09 -17.97
C TRP A 12 -22.48 5.91 -17.47
N LEU A 13 -22.08 4.70 -17.84
CA LEU A 13 -22.75 3.45 -17.56
C LEU A 13 -22.12 2.79 -16.33
N SER A 14 -22.92 1.97 -15.66
CA SER A 14 -22.44 1.09 -14.58
C SER A 14 -22.64 -0.38 -14.98
N PRO A 15 -21.62 -1.25 -14.86
CA PRO A 15 -20.25 -0.95 -14.44
C PRO A 15 -19.47 -0.16 -15.50
N PHE A 16 -18.40 0.53 -15.09
CA PHE A 16 -17.71 1.55 -15.90
C PHE A 16 -17.06 0.99 -17.17
N GLU A 17 -16.72 -0.30 -17.19
CA GLU A 17 -16.19 -1.01 -18.36
C GLU A 17 -17.12 -0.88 -19.58
N LYS A 18 -18.45 -0.90 -19.35
CA LYS A 18 -19.44 -0.69 -20.43
C LYS A 18 -19.32 0.68 -21.08
N SER A 19 -18.89 1.69 -20.32
CA SER A 19 -18.62 3.01 -20.88
C SER A 19 -17.37 3.05 -21.73
N VAL A 20 -16.34 2.29 -21.37
CA VAL A 20 -15.14 2.15 -22.22
C VAL A 20 -15.52 1.49 -23.55
N GLU A 21 -16.30 0.41 -23.52
CA GLU A 21 -16.83 -0.26 -24.72
C GLU A 21 -17.67 0.68 -25.59
N ALA A 22 -18.55 1.47 -24.97
CA ALA A 22 -19.38 2.44 -25.68
C ALA A 22 -18.55 3.52 -26.38
N VAL A 23 -17.47 4.01 -25.74
CA VAL A 23 -16.55 4.97 -26.36
C VAL A 23 -15.78 4.33 -27.52
N LEU A 24 -15.28 3.09 -27.34
CA LEU A 24 -14.59 2.35 -28.40
C LEU A 24 -15.49 2.11 -29.62
N ALA A 25 -16.79 1.87 -29.41
CA ALA A 25 -17.78 1.69 -30.47
C ALA A 25 -18.01 2.96 -31.31
N GLN A 26 -17.58 4.14 -30.84
CA GLN A 26 -17.66 5.39 -31.61
C GLN A 26 -16.38 5.71 -32.40
N ARG A 27 -15.38 4.81 -32.43
CA ARG A 27 -14.15 5.02 -33.20
C ARG A 27 -14.47 5.36 -34.66
N GLY A 28 -13.80 6.39 -35.19
CA GLY A 28 -14.03 6.92 -36.53
C GLY A 28 -15.16 7.96 -36.64
N LYS A 29 -15.89 8.24 -35.55
CA LYS A 29 -16.91 9.30 -35.49
C LYS A 29 -16.44 10.46 -34.59
N PRO A 30 -16.87 11.71 -34.86
CA PRO A 30 -16.62 12.83 -33.96
C PRO A 30 -17.20 12.56 -32.57
N THR A 31 -16.34 12.33 -31.58
CA THR A 31 -16.72 11.91 -30.23
C THR A 31 -16.01 12.80 -29.21
N VAL A 32 -16.77 13.36 -28.27
CA VAL A 32 -16.24 14.14 -27.15
C VAL A 32 -16.52 13.40 -25.86
N VAL A 33 -15.47 13.14 -25.07
CA VAL A 33 -15.59 12.60 -23.72
C VAL A 33 -15.51 13.75 -22.73
N LEU A 34 -16.58 13.93 -21.95
CA LEU A 34 -16.60 14.91 -20.86
C LEU A 34 -16.10 14.27 -19.56
N ALA A 35 -15.03 14.83 -19.01
CA ALA A 35 -14.45 14.42 -17.74
C ALA A 35 -14.49 15.59 -16.75
N SER A 36 -14.63 15.28 -15.46
CA SER A 36 -14.45 16.26 -14.39
C SER A 36 -12.95 16.49 -14.14
N GLY A 37 -12.54 17.76 -14.09
CA GLY A 37 -11.16 18.16 -13.79
C GLY A 37 -10.16 17.73 -14.87
N ASP A 38 -8.99 17.24 -14.44
CA ASP A 38 -7.94 16.76 -15.32
C ASP A 38 -8.18 15.28 -15.69
N PRO A 39 -8.36 14.93 -16.97
CA PRO A 39 -8.61 13.56 -17.40
C PRO A 39 -7.51 12.55 -16.99
N PHE A 40 -6.27 13.00 -16.79
CA PHE A 40 -5.14 12.14 -16.41
C PHE A 40 -4.77 12.18 -14.94
N PHE A 41 -5.42 13.02 -14.12
CA PHE A 41 -5.17 13.07 -12.68
C PHE A 41 -6.29 12.39 -11.89
N TYR A 42 -6.23 11.06 -11.79
CA TYR A 42 -7.31 10.19 -11.29
C TYR A 42 -8.63 10.29 -12.08
N GLY A 43 -8.57 10.82 -13.31
CA GLY A 43 -9.71 10.92 -14.22
C GLY A 43 -9.85 9.75 -15.19
N VAL A 44 -10.93 9.81 -16.00
CA VAL A 44 -11.27 8.78 -17.01
C VAL A 44 -10.22 8.60 -18.10
N GLY A 45 -9.41 9.63 -18.38
CA GLY A 45 -8.36 9.59 -19.41
C GLY A 45 -7.35 8.50 -19.15
N ALA A 46 -6.97 8.26 -17.88
CA ALA A 46 -6.07 7.17 -17.51
C ALA A 46 -6.66 5.76 -17.75
N THR A 47 -7.99 5.62 -17.71
CA THR A 47 -8.68 4.36 -18.04
C THR A 47 -8.78 4.17 -19.55
N LEU A 48 -9.12 5.24 -20.28
CA LEU A 48 -9.23 5.20 -21.74
C LEU A 48 -7.88 4.98 -22.41
N SER A 49 -6.79 5.55 -21.88
CA SER A 49 -5.44 5.41 -22.47
C SER A 49 -4.90 3.98 -22.46
N ARG A 50 -5.52 3.07 -21.71
CA ARG A 50 -5.19 1.63 -21.74
C ARG A 50 -5.75 0.92 -22.99
N HIS A 51 -6.74 1.52 -23.64
CA HIS A 51 -7.47 0.95 -24.76
C HIS A 51 -7.39 1.79 -26.04
N ILE A 52 -7.14 3.09 -25.88
CA ILE A 52 -7.08 4.08 -26.96
C ILE A 52 -5.67 4.67 -26.99
N PRO A 53 -4.93 4.54 -28.10
CA PRO A 53 -3.61 5.15 -28.27
C PRO A 53 -3.66 6.67 -28.10
N ALA A 54 -2.60 7.26 -27.55
CA ALA A 54 -2.51 8.71 -27.38
C ALA A 54 -2.67 9.48 -28.71
N ALA A 55 -2.23 8.91 -29.83
CA ALA A 55 -2.39 9.49 -31.17
C ALA A 55 -3.86 9.60 -31.64
N GLU A 56 -4.78 8.84 -31.03
CA GLU A 56 -6.23 8.92 -31.30
C GLU A 56 -6.95 9.86 -30.33
N MET A 57 -6.25 10.48 -29.36
CA MET A 57 -6.85 11.33 -28.34
C MET A 57 -6.31 12.76 -28.40
N THR A 58 -7.23 13.73 -28.43
CA THR A 58 -6.90 15.12 -28.09
C THR A 58 -7.42 15.39 -26.68
N VAL A 59 -6.52 15.54 -25.71
CA VAL A 59 -6.88 15.71 -24.30
C VAL A 59 -6.66 17.16 -23.88
N ILE A 60 -7.73 17.79 -23.40
CA ILE A 60 -7.74 19.17 -22.92
C ILE A 60 -7.85 19.13 -21.39
N PRO A 61 -6.76 19.41 -20.65
CA PRO A 61 -6.79 19.40 -19.20
C PRO A 61 -7.56 20.62 -18.66
N SER A 62 -8.17 20.44 -17.50
CA SER A 62 -8.81 21.48 -16.69
C SER A 62 -8.25 21.39 -15.26
N PRO A 63 -8.25 22.47 -14.45
CA PRO A 63 -7.78 22.38 -13.07
C PRO A 63 -8.40 21.21 -12.32
N SER A 64 -7.55 20.32 -11.79
CA SER A 64 -7.99 19.17 -11.00
C SER A 64 -8.60 19.61 -9.67
N SER A 65 -9.36 18.73 -9.02
CA SER A 65 -9.85 18.94 -7.65
C SER A 65 -8.71 19.24 -6.67
N PHE A 66 -7.54 18.62 -6.85
CA PHE A 66 -6.33 18.92 -6.09
C PHE A 66 -5.82 20.34 -6.31
N SER A 67 -5.79 20.81 -7.57
CA SER A 67 -5.36 22.17 -7.91
C SER A 67 -6.32 23.21 -7.36
N LEU A 68 -7.62 22.97 -7.49
CA LEU A 68 -8.65 23.83 -6.92
C LEU A 68 -8.56 23.86 -5.40
N ALA A 69 -8.43 22.72 -4.73
CA ALA A 69 -8.32 22.64 -3.28
C ALA A 69 -7.06 23.35 -2.76
N ALA A 70 -5.91 23.09 -3.39
CA ALA A 70 -4.66 23.78 -3.08
C ALA A 70 -4.80 25.31 -3.17
N SER A 71 -5.49 25.82 -4.20
CA SER A 71 -5.73 27.26 -4.36
C SER A 71 -6.59 27.85 -3.24
N ARG A 72 -7.57 27.10 -2.70
CA ARG A 72 -8.45 27.55 -1.61
C ARG A 72 -7.76 27.51 -0.25
N LEU A 73 -6.87 26.56 -0.07
CA LEU A 73 -6.14 26.35 1.19
C LEU A 73 -4.81 27.12 1.25
N GLY A 74 -4.32 27.62 0.10
CA GLY A 74 -2.99 28.21 -0.01
C GLY A 74 -1.89 27.17 0.19
N TRP A 75 -2.10 25.93 -0.27
CA TRP A 75 -1.18 24.82 -0.06
C TRP A 75 -0.36 24.55 -1.33
N PRO A 76 0.98 24.62 -1.29
CA PRO A 76 1.80 24.25 -2.43
C PRO A 76 1.70 22.75 -2.72
N LEU A 77 1.26 22.38 -3.93
CA LEU A 77 1.04 20.98 -4.31
C LEU A 77 2.32 20.13 -4.23
N GLN A 78 3.49 20.71 -4.52
CA GLN A 78 4.76 20.00 -4.46
C GLN A 78 5.21 19.63 -3.03
N GLU A 79 4.60 20.23 -1.99
CA GLU A 79 4.86 19.90 -0.57
C GLU A 79 3.67 19.18 0.08
N THR A 80 2.56 19.05 -0.65
CA THR A 80 1.30 18.47 -0.16
C THR A 80 1.19 17.03 -0.61
N THR A 81 0.90 16.11 0.31
CA THR A 81 0.59 14.74 -0.07
C THR A 81 -0.73 14.73 -0.83
N VAL A 82 -0.71 14.36 -2.09
CA VAL A 82 -1.91 14.16 -2.91
C VAL A 82 -2.27 12.67 -2.89
N LEU A 83 -3.47 12.37 -2.41
CA LEU A 83 -3.95 11.01 -2.24
C LEU A 83 -5.37 10.87 -2.81
N SER A 84 -5.57 9.86 -3.65
CA SER A 84 -6.92 9.43 -4.04
C SER A 84 -7.37 8.26 -3.18
N LEU A 85 -8.42 8.48 -2.40
CA LEU A 85 -9.21 7.47 -1.69
C LEU A 85 -10.48 7.09 -2.47
N HIS A 86 -10.80 7.81 -3.56
CA HIS A 86 -11.92 7.50 -4.45
C HIS A 86 -11.81 6.07 -5.02
N GLY A 87 -12.80 5.24 -4.72
CA GLY A 87 -12.84 3.82 -5.11
C GLY A 87 -11.78 2.95 -4.43
N ARG A 88 -11.16 3.41 -3.34
CA ARG A 88 -10.07 2.73 -2.62
C ARG A 88 -10.31 2.79 -1.11
N SER A 89 -9.55 1.98 -0.35
CA SER A 89 -9.65 2.04 1.12
C SER A 89 -9.07 3.35 1.66
N ILE A 90 -9.77 3.93 2.64
CA ILE A 90 -9.32 5.09 3.41
C ILE A 90 -8.03 4.82 4.20
N ASP A 91 -7.70 3.56 4.47
CA ASP A 91 -6.49 3.16 5.21
C ASP A 91 -5.20 3.60 4.51
N LEU A 92 -5.25 3.85 3.20
CA LEU A 92 -4.12 4.36 2.42
C LEU A 92 -3.57 5.70 2.95
N ILE A 93 -4.32 6.45 3.77
CA ILE A 93 -3.82 7.68 4.38
C ILE A 93 -2.79 7.41 5.50
N ARG A 94 -2.83 6.24 6.14
CA ARG A 94 -2.06 5.95 7.38
C ARG A 94 -0.55 6.19 7.26
N PRO A 95 0.16 5.79 6.18
CA PRO A 95 1.58 6.05 6.02
C PRO A 95 1.93 7.55 5.90
N HIS A 96 0.94 8.40 5.65
CA HIS A 96 1.13 9.84 5.46
C HIS A 96 0.89 10.65 6.73
N LEU A 97 0.38 10.04 7.80
CA LEU A 97 0.03 10.72 9.06
C LEU A 97 1.25 11.07 9.91
N HIS A 98 1.94 12.15 9.53
CA HIS A 98 3.00 12.77 10.32
C HIS A 98 2.60 14.20 10.69
N SER A 99 2.80 14.59 11.94
CA SER A 99 2.44 15.92 12.42
C SER A 99 3.05 17.03 11.55
N GLY A 100 2.23 18.02 11.18
CA GLY A 100 2.63 19.12 10.29
C GLY A 100 2.52 18.82 8.80
N ARG A 101 2.27 17.57 8.39
CA ARG A 101 1.95 17.27 6.98
C ARG A 101 0.60 17.83 6.59
N LYS A 102 0.53 18.27 5.34
CA LYS A 102 -0.71 18.62 4.63
C LYS A 102 -1.04 17.52 3.64
N ILE A 103 -2.27 17.02 3.69
CA ILE A 103 -2.76 15.95 2.83
C ILE A 103 -4.02 16.45 2.12
N LEU A 104 -4.08 16.30 0.80
CA LEU A 104 -5.31 16.41 0.04
C LEU A 104 -5.78 14.98 -0.27
N ALA A 105 -6.91 14.58 0.29
CA ALA A 105 -7.51 13.26 0.14
C ALA A 105 -8.82 13.35 -0.63
N LEU A 106 -8.84 12.88 -1.89
CA LEU A 106 -10.05 12.81 -2.71
C LEU A 106 -10.88 11.60 -2.28
N THR A 107 -12.14 11.78 -1.88
CA THR A 107 -12.98 10.68 -1.36
C THR A 107 -13.96 10.15 -2.41
N SER A 108 -14.70 9.09 -2.05
CA SER A 108 -15.64 8.42 -2.95
C SER A 108 -17.00 9.10 -3.06
N ASP A 109 -17.49 9.65 -1.94
CA ASP A 109 -18.86 10.13 -1.77
C ASP A 109 -18.97 11.04 -0.54
N GLY A 110 -20.18 11.50 -0.21
CA GLY A 110 -20.45 12.35 0.95
C GLY A 110 -20.16 11.71 2.33
N LYS A 111 -19.92 10.39 2.42
CA LYS A 111 -19.59 9.71 3.68
C LYS A 111 -18.09 9.71 3.96
N GLY A 112 -17.27 9.73 2.91
CA GLY A 112 -15.80 9.67 2.99
C GLY A 112 -15.17 10.61 4.04
N PRO A 113 -15.58 11.89 4.15
CA PRO A 113 -15.03 12.80 5.16
C PRO A 113 -15.28 12.36 6.61
N ALA A 114 -16.47 11.81 6.91
CA ALA A 114 -16.80 11.31 8.24
C ALA A 114 -16.01 10.04 8.58
N GLU A 115 -15.88 9.13 7.60
CA GLU A 115 -15.05 7.93 7.74
C GLU A 115 -13.57 8.28 7.97
N LEU A 116 -13.08 9.30 7.24
CA LEU A 116 -11.73 9.80 7.39
C LEU A 116 -11.49 10.43 8.77
N ALA A 117 -12.42 11.25 9.25
CA ALA A 117 -12.37 11.84 10.59
C ALA A 117 -12.34 10.75 11.67
N ALA A 118 -13.19 9.72 11.55
CA ALA A 118 -13.22 8.59 12.49
C ALA A 118 -11.90 7.79 12.49
N LEU A 119 -11.30 7.56 11.32
CA LEU A 119 -9.99 6.91 11.21
C LEU A 119 -8.89 7.75 11.88
N LEU A 120 -8.85 9.06 11.60
CA LEU A 120 -7.89 9.97 12.20
C LEU A 120 -8.03 9.99 13.73
N HIS A 121 -9.26 10.16 14.24
CA HIS A 121 -9.53 10.18 15.67
C HIS A 121 -9.10 8.87 16.37
N SER A 122 -9.53 7.72 15.85
CA SER A 122 -9.19 6.41 16.43
C SER A 122 -7.70 6.05 16.34
N SER A 123 -6.95 6.73 15.45
CA SER A 123 -5.50 6.52 15.29
C SER A 123 -4.63 7.51 16.08
N GLY A 124 -5.24 8.35 16.92
CA GLY A 124 -4.55 9.37 17.74
C GLY A 124 -4.24 10.67 17.01
N PHE A 125 -4.98 10.98 15.94
CA PHE A 125 -4.87 12.22 15.16
C PHE A 125 -6.14 13.07 15.24
N GLY A 126 -6.92 12.91 16.32
CA GLY A 126 -8.15 13.67 16.59
C GLY A 126 -8.04 15.20 16.45
N PRO A 127 -6.94 15.86 16.87
CA PRO A 127 -6.80 17.31 16.76
C PRO A 127 -6.51 17.79 15.34
N SER A 128 -6.32 16.89 14.37
CA SER A 128 -6.06 17.26 12.98
C SER A 128 -7.20 18.12 12.44
N GLU A 129 -6.87 19.21 11.76
CA GLU A 129 -7.87 20.03 11.08
C GLU A 129 -8.27 19.35 9.78
N LEU A 130 -9.58 19.12 9.62
CA LEU A 130 -10.18 18.54 8.45
C LEU A 130 -11.02 19.62 7.75
N THR A 131 -10.53 20.10 6.61
CA THR A 131 -11.28 21.00 5.73
C THR A 131 -11.93 20.18 4.62
N VAL A 132 -13.26 20.15 4.57
CA VAL A 132 -14.02 19.51 3.50
C VAL A 132 -14.31 20.54 2.42
N LEU A 133 -13.85 20.29 1.20
CA LEU A 133 -14.07 21.13 0.04
C LEU A 133 -14.99 20.40 -0.93
N GLU A 134 -16.19 20.92 -1.09
CA GLU A 134 -17.31 20.33 -1.81
C GLU A 134 -17.51 21.05 -3.15
N ALA A 135 -17.81 20.30 -4.21
CA ALA A 135 -18.19 20.79 -5.54
C ALA A 135 -17.33 21.96 -6.07
N LEU A 136 -16.01 21.86 -5.87
CA LEU A 136 -15.04 22.90 -6.23
C LEU A 136 -15.16 23.33 -7.69
N GLY A 137 -15.15 24.66 -7.91
CA GLY A 137 -15.27 25.30 -9.21
C GLY A 137 -16.70 25.40 -9.76
N GLY A 138 -17.69 24.84 -9.04
CA GLY A 138 -19.10 24.87 -9.44
C GLY A 138 -19.96 25.84 -8.62
N PRO A 139 -21.25 26.01 -8.99
CA PRO A 139 -22.19 26.87 -8.26
C PRO A 139 -22.54 26.35 -6.86
N TYR A 140 -22.21 25.09 -6.57
CA TYR A 140 -22.43 24.44 -5.28
C TYR A 140 -21.15 24.37 -4.43
N GLU A 141 -20.10 25.11 -4.80
CA GLU A 141 -18.83 25.11 -4.06
C GLU A 141 -19.07 25.49 -2.60
N LYS A 142 -18.60 24.65 -1.68
CA LYS A 142 -18.69 24.87 -0.24
C LYS A 142 -17.42 24.41 0.45
N VAL A 143 -16.98 25.18 1.44
CA VAL A 143 -15.79 24.86 2.25
C VAL A 143 -16.21 24.88 3.71
N SER A 144 -15.98 23.77 4.40
CA SER A 144 -16.29 23.59 5.82
C SER A 144 -15.04 23.10 6.55
N ARG A 145 -14.81 23.54 7.79
CA ARG A 145 -13.64 23.11 8.59
C ARG A 145 -14.10 22.65 9.97
N GLU A 146 -13.62 21.48 10.37
CA GLU A 146 -13.76 20.95 11.72
C GLU A 146 -12.47 20.21 12.13
N THR A 147 -12.41 19.71 13.36
CA THR A 147 -11.35 18.77 13.77
C THR A 147 -11.84 17.34 13.57
N ALA A 148 -10.92 16.39 13.39
CA ALA A 148 -11.29 14.98 13.27
C ALA A 148 -12.04 14.45 14.51
N ALA A 149 -11.66 14.90 15.72
CA ALA A 149 -12.30 14.50 16.97
C ALA A 149 -13.71 15.09 17.17
N SER A 150 -13.99 16.25 16.58
CA SER A 150 -15.28 16.96 16.72
C SER A 150 -16.09 16.95 15.44
N PHE A 151 -15.84 15.99 14.53
CA PHE A 151 -16.45 16.00 13.21
C PHE A 151 -17.96 15.70 13.28
N SER A 152 -18.77 16.63 12.76
CA SER A 152 -20.23 16.64 12.86
C SER A 152 -20.93 17.07 11.57
N LEU A 153 -20.18 17.41 10.52
CA LEU A 153 -20.76 17.77 9.21
C LEU A 153 -21.64 16.64 8.66
N SER A 154 -22.76 17.02 8.06
CA SER A 154 -23.70 16.13 7.39
C SER A 154 -24.17 16.73 6.07
N GLY A 155 -24.75 15.90 5.20
CA GLY A 155 -25.22 16.33 3.88
C GLY A 155 -24.10 16.82 2.97
N ILE A 156 -22.92 16.20 3.08
CA ILE A 156 -21.74 16.55 2.27
C ILE A 156 -21.97 16.10 0.83
N ASN A 157 -21.58 16.93 -0.12
CA ASN A 157 -21.63 16.63 -1.55
C ASN A 157 -20.75 15.41 -1.91
N ASP A 158 -21.21 14.53 -2.80
CA ASP A 158 -20.43 13.39 -3.27
C ASP A 158 -19.14 13.80 -3.98
N LEU A 159 -19.13 14.99 -4.59
CA LEU A 159 -17.92 15.60 -5.15
C LEU A 159 -17.19 16.35 -4.04
N ASN A 160 -16.36 15.67 -3.27
CA ASN A 160 -15.57 16.29 -2.20
C ASN A 160 -14.10 15.85 -2.15
N ILE A 161 -13.28 16.74 -1.62
CA ILE A 161 -11.87 16.50 -1.28
C ILE A 161 -11.61 17.03 0.13
N CYS A 162 -10.87 16.27 0.92
CA CYS A 162 -10.49 16.63 2.28
C CYS A 162 -9.07 17.20 2.32
N GLY A 163 -8.91 18.42 2.82
CA GLY A 163 -7.63 18.93 3.28
C GLY A 163 -7.40 18.55 4.74
N VAL A 164 -6.38 17.76 5.02
CA VAL A 164 -5.97 17.36 6.37
C VAL A 164 -4.69 18.09 6.74
N GLU A 165 -4.73 18.91 7.78
CA GLU A 165 -3.51 19.37 8.48
C GLU A 165 -3.29 18.45 9.68
N VAL A 166 -2.30 17.57 9.57
CA VAL A 166 -2.11 16.47 10.51
C VAL A 166 -1.57 16.98 11.84
N LYS A 167 -2.28 16.69 12.93
CA LYS A 167 -1.86 16.96 14.31
C LYS A 167 -1.99 15.68 15.13
N ALA A 168 -0.86 15.23 15.69
CA ALA A 168 -0.78 14.02 16.49
C ALA A 168 -1.00 14.31 17.98
N GLU A 169 -1.75 13.45 18.65
CA GLU A 169 -1.81 13.41 20.13
C GLU A 169 -0.62 12.62 20.70
N ALA A 170 -0.44 12.69 22.02
CA ALA A 170 0.50 11.81 22.70
C ALA A 170 0.07 10.34 22.50
N GLY A 171 0.99 9.51 22.00
CA GLY A 171 0.70 8.11 21.70
C GLY A 171 0.04 7.86 20.35
N ALA A 172 -0.08 8.87 19.48
CA ALA A 172 -0.53 8.69 18.11
C ALA A 172 0.28 7.61 17.39
N ARG A 173 -0.40 6.79 16.57
CA ARG A 173 0.25 5.71 15.83
C ARG A 173 0.94 6.27 14.58
N ILE A 174 2.12 6.85 14.78
CA ILE A 174 2.95 7.36 13.69
C ILE A 174 3.81 6.22 13.14
N LEU A 175 3.76 5.99 11.83
CA LEU A 175 4.59 5.01 11.15
C LEU A 175 5.95 5.63 10.77
N PRO A 176 7.08 5.07 11.26
CA PRO A 176 8.41 5.44 10.77
C PRO A 176 8.55 5.23 9.26
N LEU A 177 9.40 6.05 8.62
CA LEU A 177 9.68 5.96 7.18
C LEU A 177 10.74 4.90 6.84
N SER A 178 11.52 4.44 7.83
CA SER A 178 12.53 3.40 7.64
C SER A 178 11.95 2.02 7.90
N ALA A 179 12.52 1.01 7.24
CA ALA A 179 12.30 -0.40 7.59
C ALA A 179 12.74 -0.71 9.04
N GLY A 180 12.28 -1.85 9.57
CA GLY A 180 12.48 -2.25 10.96
C GLY A 180 11.54 -1.53 11.91
N LEU A 181 10.26 -1.41 11.53
CA LEU A 181 9.20 -0.89 12.39
C LEU A 181 9.15 -1.63 13.73
N ALA A 182 8.70 -0.98 14.82
CA ALA A 182 8.58 -1.64 16.11
C ALA A 182 7.65 -2.87 16.05
N ASP A 183 7.98 -3.96 16.75
CA ASP A 183 7.23 -5.23 16.66
C ASP A 183 5.79 -5.05 17.20
N GLU A 184 5.62 -4.16 18.18
CA GLU A 184 4.36 -3.86 18.86
C GLU A 184 3.33 -3.15 17.96
N LEU A 185 3.77 -2.65 16.79
CA LEU A 185 2.86 -2.08 15.79
C LEU A 185 2.09 -3.16 15.01
N PHE A 186 2.51 -4.42 15.11
CA PHE A 186 1.92 -5.56 14.43
C PHE A 186 1.14 -6.41 15.43
N GLU A 187 -0.05 -6.86 15.03
CA GLU A 187 -0.67 -8.00 15.68
C GLU A 187 0.18 -9.25 15.40
N HIS A 188 0.55 -10.01 16.44
CA HIS A 188 1.31 -11.26 16.30
C HIS A 188 1.08 -12.21 17.50
N ASP A 189 1.28 -13.51 17.30
CA ASP A 189 1.21 -14.55 18.35
C ASP A 189 2.56 -14.85 19.02
N GLY A 190 3.56 -14.00 18.75
CA GLY A 190 4.95 -14.19 19.21
C GLY A 190 5.87 -14.65 18.09
N GLN A 191 5.32 -15.17 16.98
CA GLN A 191 6.06 -15.50 15.77
C GLN A 191 6.05 -14.31 14.80
N ILE A 192 6.98 -13.38 15.06
CA ILE A 192 7.25 -12.23 14.19
C ILE A 192 8.76 -12.14 13.94
N THR A 193 9.13 -11.84 12.70
CA THR A 193 10.51 -11.46 12.37
C THR A 193 10.83 -10.19 13.16
N LYS A 194 11.81 -10.25 14.05
CA LYS A 194 12.16 -9.11 14.92
C LYS A 194 12.63 -7.92 14.10
N ARG A 195 12.30 -6.70 14.56
CA ARG A 195 12.55 -5.45 13.81
C ARG A 195 13.95 -5.31 13.20
N GLU A 196 15.00 -5.72 13.91
CA GLU A 196 16.38 -5.63 13.42
C GLU A 196 16.62 -6.62 12.27
N ILE A 197 16.10 -7.84 12.42
CA ILE A 197 16.14 -8.86 11.36
C ILE A 197 15.30 -8.40 10.16
N ARG A 198 14.12 -7.80 10.38
CA ARG A 198 13.29 -7.25 9.29
C ARG A 198 14.01 -6.17 8.51
N ALA A 199 14.67 -5.24 9.19
CA ALA A 199 15.46 -4.19 8.54
C ALA A 199 16.56 -4.80 7.64
N MET A 200 17.31 -5.78 8.14
CA MET A 200 18.34 -6.48 7.35
C MET A 200 17.74 -7.29 6.20
N THR A 201 16.63 -7.99 6.43
CA THR A 201 15.92 -8.74 5.39
C THR A 201 15.40 -7.83 4.28
N LEU A 202 14.79 -6.69 4.60
CA LEU A 202 14.36 -5.74 3.59
C LEU A 202 15.53 -5.08 2.85
N SER A 203 16.65 -4.84 3.54
CA SER A 203 17.88 -4.40 2.89
C SER A 203 18.38 -5.42 1.87
N ALA A 204 18.29 -6.73 2.17
CA ALA A 204 18.68 -7.80 1.26
C ALA A 204 17.66 -7.99 0.12
N LEU A 205 16.37 -7.84 0.40
CA LEU A 205 15.29 -7.94 -0.59
C LEU A 205 15.28 -6.75 -1.58
N ALA A 206 15.76 -5.57 -1.15
CA ALA A 206 15.99 -4.39 -1.97
C ALA A 206 14.82 -4.06 -2.93
N PRO A 207 13.63 -3.65 -2.41
CA PRO A 207 12.47 -3.34 -3.22
C PRO A 207 12.71 -2.29 -4.31
N ARG A 208 12.14 -2.50 -5.50
CA ARG A 208 12.21 -1.58 -6.64
C ARG A 208 10.83 -1.38 -7.26
N TYR A 209 10.63 -0.22 -7.88
CA TYR A 209 9.35 0.21 -8.44
C TYR A 209 8.64 -0.91 -9.25
N GLY A 210 7.37 -1.17 -8.90
CA GLY A 210 6.47 -2.10 -9.59
C GLY A 210 6.67 -3.59 -9.28
N GLU A 211 7.66 -3.96 -8.47
CA GLU A 211 8.01 -5.34 -8.19
C GLU A 211 6.99 -6.08 -7.32
N LEU A 212 6.86 -7.37 -7.59
CA LEU A 212 6.05 -8.33 -6.82
C LEU A 212 6.94 -9.18 -5.91
N LEU A 213 6.61 -9.19 -4.61
CA LEU A 213 7.20 -10.08 -3.61
C LEU A 213 6.26 -11.25 -3.31
N TRP A 214 6.81 -12.47 -3.24
CA TRP A 214 6.19 -13.56 -2.49
C TRP A 214 6.75 -13.60 -1.08
N ASP A 215 5.88 -13.57 -0.08
CA ASP A 215 6.21 -13.72 1.35
C ASP A 215 5.73 -15.12 1.79
N ILE A 216 6.63 -16.11 1.76
CA ILE A 216 6.31 -17.51 2.05
C ILE A 216 6.49 -17.78 3.54
N GLY A 217 5.43 -18.28 4.19
CA GLY A 217 5.40 -18.43 5.64
C GLY A 217 5.28 -17.07 6.33
N ALA A 218 4.35 -16.25 5.85
CA ALA A 218 4.28 -14.83 6.17
C ALA A 218 4.02 -14.52 7.65
N GLY A 219 3.40 -15.42 8.41
CA GLY A 219 3.17 -15.27 9.85
C GLY A 219 2.28 -14.05 10.17
N SER A 220 2.89 -12.95 10.60
CA SER A 220 2.21 -11.66 10.83
C SER A 220 2.13 -10.76 9.59
N GLY A 221 2.80 -11.14 8.49
CA GLY A 221 2.89 -10.36 7.25
C GLY A 221 3.88 -9.22 7.30
N SER A 222 4.71 -9.16 8.36
CA SER A 222 5.57 -8.02 8.65
C SER A 222 6.56 -7.66 7.54
N ILE A 223 7.14 -8.64 6.84
CA ILE A 223 8.05 -8.40 5.71
C ILE A 223 7.27 -7.84 4.51
N GLY A 224 6.19 -8.51 4.11
CA GLY A 224 5.33 -8.03 3.02
C GLY A 224 4.76 -6.62 3.27
N ILE A 225 4.34 -6.32 4.49
CA ILE A 225 3.79 -5.01 4.84
C ILE A 225 4.85 -3.92 4.69
N GLU A 226 6.03 -4.10 5.28
CA GLU A 226 7.08 -3.09 5.17
C GLU A 226 7.66 -2.98 3.74
N TRP A 227 7.63 -4.06 2.96
CA TRP A 227 7.89 -4.00 1.51
C TRP A 227 6.90 -3.06 0.81
N MET A 228 5.60 -3.21 1.02
CA MET A 228 4.59 -2.34 0.39
C MET A 228 4.59 -0.90 0.92
N LEU A 229 5.12 -0.67 2.12
CA LEU A 229 5.29 0.69 2.65
C LEU A 229 6.42 1.47 1.97
N ALA A 230 7.37 0.78 1.31
CA ALA A 230 8.49 1.44 0.66
C ALA A 230 8.08 2.26 -0.57
N ASP A 231 7.08 1.78 -1.34
CA ASP A 231 6.53 2.49 -2.50
C ASP A 231 5.13 1.95 -2.87
N PRO A 232 4.14 2.79 -3.23
CA PRO A 232 2.79 2.36 -3.59
C PRO A 232 2.68 1.43 -4.81
N SER A 233 3.72 1.36 -5.66
CA SER A 233 3.76 0.46 -6.82
C SER A 233 4.09 -1.00 -6.45
N LEU A 234 4.61 -1.22 -5.24
CA LEU A 234 5.05 -2.52 -4.77
C LEU A 234 3.87 -3.40 -4.39
N ARG A 235 3.98 -4.69 -4.72
CA ARG A 235 2.91 -5.67 -4.48
C ARG A 235 3.44 -6.88 -3.72
N VAL A 236 2.56 -7.51 -2.96
CA VAL A 236 2.86 -8.71 -2.18
C VAL A 236 1.76 -9.75 -2.37
N ILE A 237 2.20 -11.00 -2.53
CA ILE A 237 1.39 -12.17 -2.26
C ILE A 237 2.00 -12.87 -1.04
N ALA A 238 1.27 -12.84 0.08
CA ALA A 238 1.64 -13.53 1.31
C ALA A 238 1.00 -14.93 1.32
N ILE A 239 1.82 -15.96 1.55
CA ILE A 239 1.39 -17.35 1.60
C ILE A 239 1.46 -17.82 3.05
N GLU A 240 0.32 -18.23 3.60
CA GLU A 240 0.19 -18.63 5.00
C GLU A 240 -0.85 -19.75 5.13
N ALA A 241 -0.48 -20.84 5.81
CA ALA A 241 -1.33 -22.01 5.97
C ALA A 241 -2.35 -21.84 7.11
N SER A 242 -2.00 -21.09 8.16
CA SER A 242 -2.90 -20.84 9.28
C SER A 242 -3.94 -19.78 8.91
N VAL A 243 -5.22 -20.17 8.90
CA VAL A 243 -6.37 -19.28 8.66
C VAL A 243 -6.37 -18.09 9.63
N GLU A 244 -6.01 -18.33 10.89
CA GLU A 244 -5.95 -17.26 11.91
C GLU A 244 -4.86 -16.23 11.57
N ARG A 245 -3.66 -16.70 11.19
CA ARG A 245 -2.55 -15.85 10.76
C ARG A 245 -2.85 -15.12 9.46
N ALA A 246 -3.48 -15.80 8.50
CA ALA A 246 -3.95 -15.17 7.27
C ALA A 246 -4.93 -14.02 7.54
N ALA A 247 -5.90 -14.21 8.44
CA ALA A 247 -6.80 -13.14 8.88
C ALA A 247 -6.05 -12.00 9.59
N ARG A 248 -5.04 -12.33 10.39
CA ARG A 248 -4.16 -11.36 11.07
C ARG A 248 -3.35 -10.53 10.07
N ILE A 249 -2.79 -11.15 9.03
CA ILE A 249 -2.06 -10.46 7.96
C ILE A 249 -2.96 -9.41 7.31
N ARG A 250 -4.22 -9.75 7.01
CA ARG A 250 -5.18 -8.79 6.42
C ARG A 250 -5.46 -7.60 7.35
N ARG A 251 -5.65 -7.84 8.65
CA ARG A 251 -5.83 -6.76 9.65
C ARG A 251 -4.58 -5.89 9.76
N ASN A 252 -3.40 -6.49 9.83
CA ASN A 252 -2.14 -5.74 9.85
C ASN A 252 -2.02 -4.90 8.57
N ALA A 253 -2.22 -5.47 7.38
CA ALA A 253 -2.13 -4.76 6.12
C ALA A 253 -3.03 -3.50 6.07
N ALA A 254 -4.29 -3.62 6.53
CA ALA A 254 -5.18 -2.47 6.68
C ALA A 254 -4.65 -1.45 7.71
N ASN A 255 -4.22 -1.90 8.88
CA ASN A 255 -3.68 -1.03 9.94
C ASN A 255 -2.39 -0.31 9.56
N PHE A 256 -1.59 -0.84 8.65
CA PHE A 256 -0.40 -0.16 8.12
C PHE A 256 -0.69 0.69 6.88
N GLY A 257 -1.90 0.61 6.31
CA GLY A 257 -2.26 1.38 5.11
C GLY A 257 -1.76 0.76 3.81
N VAL A 258 -1.60 -0.57 3.79
CA VAL A 258 -1.27 -1.37 2.60
C VAL A 258 -2.34 -2.43 2.31
N PRO A 259 -3.64 -2.05 2.23
CA PRO A 259 -4.76 -2.98 2.12
C PRO A 259 -4.77 -3.81 0.81
N GLY A 260 -3.90 -3.48 -0.15
CA GLY A 260 -3.70 -4.24 -1.39
C GLY A 260 -2.84 -5.50 -1.23
N LEU A 261 -2.29 -5.78 -0.02
CA LEU A 261 -1.56 -7.01 0.26
C LEU A 261 -2.47 -8.22 0.06
N THR A 262 -2.11 -9.09 -0.88
CA THR A 262 -2.90 -10.28 -1.20
C THR A 262 -2.47 -11.44 -0.31
N VAL A 263 -3.43 -12.13 0.30
CA VAL A 263 -3.16 -13.30 1.15
C VAL A 263 -3.73 -14.55 0.48
N VAL A 264 -2.85 -15.53 0.25
CA VAL A 264 -3.21 -16.87 -0.23
C VAL A 264 -3.15 -17.81 0.98
N GLU A 265 -4.31 -18.33 1.35
CA GLU A 265 -4.43 -19.34 2.40
C GLU A 265 -4.08 -20.71 1.85
N GLY A 266 -3.02 -21.31 2.38
CA GLY A 266 -2.56 -22.62 1.95
C GLY A 266 -1.08 -22.86 2.24
N GLU A 267 -0.67 -24.09 1.96
CA GLU A 267 0.68 -24.56 2.21
C GLU A 267 1.51 -24.54 0.92
N ALA A 268 2.74 -24.03 0.99
CA ALA A 268 3.70 -24.16 -0.10
C ALA A 268 4.19 -25.63 -0.15
N PRO A 269 4.50 -26.19 -1.34
CA PRO A 269 4.55 -25.54 -2.65
C PRO A 269 3.20 -25.45 -3.36
N ALA A 270 2.16 -26.17 -2.92
CA ALA A 270 0.87 -26.24 -3.63
C ALA A 270 0.23 -24.85 -3.82
N ALA A 271 0.23 -24.02 -2.78
CA ALA A 271 -0.30 -22.66 -2.80
C ALA A 271 0.44 -21.69 -3.75
N LEU A 272 1.61 -22.08 -4.27
CA LEU A 272 2.37 -21.28 -5.24
C LEU A 272 1.88 -21.45 -6.69
N THR A 273 1.03 -22.46 -6.93
CA THR A 273 0.57 -22.81 -8.27
C THR A 273 -0.38 -21.75 -8.83
N GLY A 274 -0.14 -21.33 -10.07
CA GLY A 274 -1.01 -20.36 -10.78
C GLY A 274 -0.81 -18.90 -10.34
N LEU A 275 0.09 -18.64 -9.39
CA LEU A 275 0.45 -17.29 -9.00
C LEU A 275 1.32 -16.62 -10.08
N PRO A 276 1.23 -15.28 -10.25
CA PRO A 276 2.12 -14.55 -11.14
C PRO A 276 3.57 -14.66 -10.65
N ALA A 277 4.51 -14.81 -11.60
CA ALA A 277 5.94 -14.89 -11.32
C ALA A 277 6.42 -13.67 -10.50
N PRO A 278 7.12 -13.87 -9.36
CA PRO A 278 7.60 -12.79 -8.53
C PRO A 278 8.93 -12.21 -9.02
N ASP A 279 9.20 -10.97 -8.62
CA ASP A 279 10.49 -10.28 -8.77
C ASP A 279 11.40 -10.54 -7.56
N ALA A 280 10.80 -10.76 -6.39
CA ALA A 280 11.49 -11.13 -5.17
C ALA A 280 10.73 -12.21 -4.39
N ILE A 281 11.45 -13.04 -3.66
CA ILE A 281 10.88 -14.05 -2.76
C ILE A 281 11.54 -13.89 -1.39
N PHE A 282 10.72 -13.83 -0.36
CA PHE A 282 11.13 -14.03 1.01
C PHE A 282 10.63 -15.38 1.51
N ILE A 283 11.51 -16.12 2.20
CA ILE A 283 11.17 -17.38 2.86
C ILE A 283 11.45 -17.22 4.36
N GLY A 284 10.37 -17.16 5.14
CA GLY A 284 10.40 -17.18 6.59
C GLY A 284 10.24 -18.62 7.11
N GLY A 285 9.05 -18.94 7.62
CA GLY A 285 8.71 -20.29 8.10
C GLY A 285 8.32 -21.26 6.98
N GLY A 286 8.45 -22.58 7.22
CA GLY A 286 8.02 -23.64 6.27
C GLY A 286 8.91 -23.82 5.03
N GLY A 287 10.01 -23.05 4.90
CA GLY A 287 10.92 -23.17 3.77
C GLY A 287 11.68 -24.50 3.66
N SER A 288 11.76 -25.24 4.77
CA SER A 288 12.38 -26.56 4.85
C SER A 288 11.50 -27.69 4.32
N ASP A 289 10.23 -27.42 4.07
CA ASP A 289 9.30 -28.44 3.57
C ASP A 289 9.67 -28.82 2.14
N ALA A 290 9.58 -30.13 1.86
CA ALA A 290 10.13 -30.69 0.64
C ALA A 290 9.54 -30.03 -0.62
N GLY A 291 10.42 -29.47 -1.45
CA GLY A 291 10.05 -28.87 -2.74
C GLY A 291 9.65 -27.39 -2.70
N VAL A 292 9.42 -26.80 -1.52
CA VAL A 292 9.05 -25.37 -1.40
C VAL A 292 10.07 -24.48 -2.07
N LEU A 293 11.34 -24.60 -1.69
CA LEU A 293 12.42 -23.77 -2.21
C LEU A 293 12.58 -23.94 -3.73
N GLU A 294 12.50 -25.17 -4.24
CA GLU A 294 12.72 -25.42 -5.66
C GLU A 294 11.56 -24.94 -6.52
N THR A 295 10.32 -25.09 -6.05
CA THR A 295 9.16 -24.48 -6.71
C THR A 295 9.26 -22.96 -6.70
N ALA A 296 9.63 -22.36 -5.57
CA ALA A 296 9.82 -20.91 -5.44
C ALA A 296 10.90 -20.38 -6.41
N ILE A 297 12.08 -21.01 -6.43
CA ILE A 297 13.18 -20.66 -7.35
C ILE A 297 12.75 -20.85 -8.81
N GLY A 298 11.98 -21.90 -9.10
CA GLY A 298 11.44 -22.16 -10.44
C GLY A 298 10.59 -21.00 -10.96
N GLN A 299 9.76 -20.41 -10.11
CA GLN A 299 8.82 -19.34 -10.46
C GLN A 299 9.44 -17.93 -10.42
N LEU A 300 10.52 -17.73 -9.67
CA LEU A 300 11.24 -16.46 -9.62
C LEU A 300 11.71 -16.01 -11.02
N LYS A 301 11.52 -14.74 -11.37
CA LYS A 301 12.04 -14.19 -12.64
C LYS A 301 13.58 -14.21 -12.68
N SER A 302 14.16 -14.25 -13.88
CA SER A 302 15.61 -14.02 -14.05
C SER A 302 15.97 -12.61 -13.57
N GLY A 303 17.09 -12.47 -12.87
CA GLY A 303 17.48 -11.27 -12.13
C GLY A 303 16.69 -11.04 -10.83
N GLY A 304 15.71 -11.90 -10.53
CA GLY A 304 14.92 -11.86 -9.31
C GLY A 304 15.73 -12.26 -8.08
N ARG A 305 15.27 -11.84 -6.89
CA ARG A 305 16.01 -11.97 -5.64
C ARG A 305 15.31 -12.91 -4.68
N LEU A 306 16.06 -13.81 -4.04
CA LEU A 306 15.56 -14.68 -2.99
C LEU A 306 16.30 -14.37 -1.69
N VAL A 307 15.54 -14.14 -0.62
CA VAL A 307 16.07 -14.02 0.73
C VAL A 307 15.38 -15.03 1.63
N ALA A 308 16.15 -15.84 2.35
CA ALA A 308 15.62 -16.84 3.28
C ALA A 308 16.27 -16.69 4.65
N ASN A 309 15.47 -16.75 5.71
CA ASN A 309 15.95 -16.68 7.09
C ASN A 309 15.72 -18.02 7.81
N ALA A 310 16.75 -18.54 8.47
CA ALA A 310 16.71 -19.76 9.26
C ALA A 310 16.97 -19.46 10.75
N VAL A 311 16.17 -20.08 11.62
CA VAL A 311 16.41 -20.13 13.09
C VAL A 311 16.55 -21.56 13.61
N THR A 312 16.16 -22.55 12.81
CA THR A 312 16.31 -23.98 13.13
C THR A 312 17.52 -24.55 12.41
N THR A 313 18.13 -25.58 13.00
CA THR A 313 19.31 -26.25 12.43
C THR A 313 19.02 -26.92 11.09
N GLU A 314 17.80 -27.42 10.89
CA GLU A 314 17.35 -28.07 9.66
C GLU A 314 17.28 -27.07 8.50
N MET A 315 16.69 -25.89 8.75
CA MET A 315 16.63 -24.83 7.75
C MET A 315 18.03 -24.24 7.50
N GLU A 316 18.86 -24.13 8.53
CA GLU A 316 20.25 -23.67 8.38
C GLU A 316 21.07 -24.62 7.50
N ALA A 317 20.95 -25.93 7.69
CA ALA A 317 21.60 -26.94 6.84
C ALA A 317 21.14 -26.85 5.37
N LEU A 318 19.86 -26.59 5.14
CA LEU A 318 19.33 -26.34 3.79
C LEU A 318 19.96 -25.09 3.19
N LEU A 319 19.99 -23.96 3.91
CA LEU A 319 20.58 -22.71 3.40
C LEU A 319 22.08 -22.84 3.11
N LEU A 320 22.84 -23.57 3.93
CA LEU A 320 24.25 -23.87 3.68
C LEU A 320 24.44 -24.68 2.39
N THR A 321 23.60 -25.70 2.18
CA THR A 321 23.64 -26.53 0.97
C THR A 321 23.33 -25.70 -0.27
N GLU A 322 22.33 -24.83 -0.19
CA GLU A 322 21.90 -23.97 -1.30
C GLU A 322 22.92 -22.89 -1.64
N GLN A 323 23.55 -22.30 -0.63
CA GLN A 323 24.65 -21.37 -0.85
C GLN A 323 25.84 -22.06 -1.50
N ALA A 324 26.21 -23.27 -1.06
CA ALA A 324 27.29 -24.04 -1.67
C ALA A 324 27.00 -24.39 -3.14
N ARG A 325 25.72 -24.69 -3.45
CA ARG A 325 25.28 -25.06 -4.80
C ARG A 325 25.13 -23.87 -5.75
N ARG A 326 24.57 -22.76 -5.27
CA ARG A 326 24.09 -21.64 -6.12
C ARG A 326 24.86 -20.34 -5.90
N GLY A 327 25.72 -20.28 -4.89
CA GLY A 327 26.39 -19.05 -4.45
C GLY A 327 25.45 -18.12 -3.69
N GLY A 328 25.65 -16.82 -3.86
CA GLY A 328 24.98 -15.79 -3.06
C GLY A 328 25.71 -15.52 -1.73
N SER A 329 25.09 -14.69 -0.91
CA SER A 329 25.60 -14.27 0.40
C SER A 329 24.92 -15.05 1.51
N LEU A 330 25.70 -15.58 2.45
CA LEU A 330 25.20 -16.19 3.68
C LEU A 330 25.80 -15.45 4.86
N ILE A 331 24.94 -14.91 5.72
CA ILE A 331 25.34 -14.18 6.92
C ILE A 331 24.68 -14.81 8.13
N ARG A 332 25.35 -14.71 9.28
CA ARG A 332 24.78 -15.08 10.58
C ARG A 332 24.63 -13.85 11.44
N ILE A 333 23.45 -13.66 11.99
CA ILE A 333 23.04 -12.44 12.69
C ILE A 333 22.76 -12.80 14.15
N ASP A 334 23.64 -12.34 15.03
CA ASP A 334 23.54 -12.50 16.49
C ASP A 334 23.13 -11.16 17.11
N ILE A 335 21.99 -11.13 17.82
CA ILE A 335 21.44 -9.93 18.45
C ILE A 335 21.15 -10.22 19.92
N ALA A 336 21.56 -9.31 20.81
CA ALA A 336 21.20 -9.34 22.22
C ALA A 336 20.53 -8.03 22.63
N ARG A 337 19.51 -8.13 23.48
CA ARG A 337 18.84 -6.97 24.08
C ARG A 337 19.07 -6.93 25.58
N ALA A 338 19.25 -5.74 26.11
CA ALA A 338 19.31 -5.53 27.54
C ALA A 338 17.96 -5.93 28.17
N ALA A 339 18.01 -6.76 29.21
CA ALA A 339 16.85 -7.19 29.98
C ALA A 339 17.15 -7.17 31.49
N PRO A 340 16.14 -7.01 32.34
CA PRO A 340 16.32 -7.10 33.79
C PRO A 340 16.86 -8.47 34.22
N VAL A 341 17.85 -8.45 35.12
CA VAL A 341 18.40 -9.61 35.82
C VAL A 341 18.40 -9.27 37.32
N GLY A 342 17.33 -9.64 38.02
CA GLY A 342 17.07 -9.15 39.38
C GLY A 342 16.90 -7.63 39.38
N ARG A 343 17.77 -6.91 40.12
CA ARG A 343 17.81 -5.44 40.16
C ARG A 343 18.78 -4.82 39.14
N MET A 344 19.53 -5.64 38.41
CA MET A 344 20.54 -5.20 37.44
C MET A 344 20.05 -5.43 36.01
N THR A 345 20.88 -5.07 35.03
CA THR A 345 20.61 -5.27 33.60
C THR A 345 21.67 -6.18 33.01
N GLY A 346 21.25 -7.16 32.22
CA GLY A 346 22.14 -8.07 31.49
C GLY A 346 21.74 -8.21 30.03
N TRP A 347 22.65 -8.70 29.20
CA TRP A 347 22.37 -9.03 27.81
C TRP A 347 21.61 -10.36 27.72
N ARG A 348 20.42 -10.32 27.13
CA ARG A 348 19.67 -11.52 26.76
C ARG A 348 19.82 -11.75 25.25
N PRO A 349 20.62 -12.73 24.81
CA PRO A 349 20.74 -13.06 23.40
C PRO A 349 19.42 -13.63 22.86
N ALA A 350 19.07 -13.25 21.63
CA ALA A 350 18.07 -13.94 20.84
C ALA A 350 18.69 -15.18 20.17
N MET A 351 17.85 -16.06 19.61
CA MET A 351 18.35 -17.11 18.74
C MET A 351 19.02 -16.47 17.51
N PRO A 352 20.22 -16.95 17.10
CA PRO A 352 20.86 -16.49 15.87
C PRO A 352 19.94 -16.70 14.67
N VAL A 353 20.02 -15.79 13.71
CA VAL A 353 19.36 -15.94 12.41
C VAL A 353 20.42 -16.11 11.34
N THR A 354 20.36 -17.20 10.60
CA THR A 354 21.16 -17.38 9.38
C THR A 354 20.35 -16.90 8.19
N GLN A 355 20.85 -15.91 7.45
CA GLN A 355 20.19 -15.34 6.29
C GLN A 355 20.97 -15.66 5.02
N TRP A 356 20.30 -16.28 4.06
CA TRP A 356 20.81 -16.47 2.71
C TRP A 356 20.15 -15.47 1.75
N SER A 357 20.95 -14.84 0.90
CA SER A 357 20.50 -13.93 -0.15
C SER A 357 21.12 -14.33 -1.48
N TRP A 358 20.29 -14.49 -2.50
CA TRP A 358 20.69 -14.97 -3.81
C TRP A 358 19.93 -14.26 -4.93
N ILE A 359 20.57 -14.10 -6.09
CA ILE A 359 19.99 -13.53 -7.30
C ILE A 359 19.92 -14.62 -8.35
N LYS A 360 18.75 -14.82 -8.95
CA LYS A 360 18.56 -15.79 -10.02
C LYS A 360 19.29 -15.32 -11.29
N PRO A 361 20.19 -16.13 -11.86
CA PRO A 361 20.93 -15.79 -13.08
C PRO A 361 20.05 -15.45 -14.28
#